data_AF-A0A4U2EPE7-F1
#
_entry.id   AF-A0A4U2EPE7-F1
#
_cell.length_a   1.000
_cell.length_b   1.000
_cell.length_c   1.000
_cell.angle_alpha   90.00
_cell.angle_beta   90.00
_cell.angle_gamma   90.00
#
_symmetry.space_group_name_H-M   'P 1'
#
loop_
_entity.id
_entity.type
_entity.pdbx_description
1 polymer ?
#
loop_
_entity_poly.entity_id
_entity_poly.type
_entity_poly.pdbx_seq_one_letter_code
_entity_poly.pdbx_strand_id
1 'polypeptide(L)'
;MKFRKMLAVTITFATLAACSSTPSPSHFSQTAQKPLSKSEQLTVNAYMSVYDQWKGVPYHFGGTSFRGVDCSAFVQIAVQNATQQALPRTTKDQ
;
A
#
# COMPACT_ATOMS: atom_id res chain seq x y z
N MET A 1 3.42 54.61 -22.75
CA MET A 1 4.22 53.36 -22.59
C MET A 1 3.99 52.63 -21.27
N LYS A 2 3.62 53.30 -20.16
CA LYS A 2 3.39 52.65 -18.86
C LYS A 2 2.15 51.75 -18.81
N PHE A 3 1.07 52.11 -19.50
CA PHE A 3 -0.19 51.33 -19.52
C PHE A 3 -0.08 49.99 -20.26
N ARG A 4 0.67 49.95 -21.38
CA ARG A 4 0.94 48.70 -22.11
C ARG A 4 1.81 47.72 -21.32
N LYS A 5 2.77 48.25 -20.53
CA LYS A 5 3.60 47.45 -19.62
C LYS A 5 2.78 46.92 -18.44
N MET A 6 1.88 47.73 -17.87
CA MET A 6 0.96 47.32 -16.81
C MET A 6 -0.04 46.25 -17.29
N LEU A 7 -0.58 46.39 -18.50
CA LEU A 7 -1.48 45.40 -19.11
C LEU A 7 -0.76 44.07 -19.41
N ALA A 8 0.50 44.13 -19.85
CA ALA A 8 1.29 42.92 -20.09
C ALA A 8 1.55 42.16 -18.78
N VAL A 9 1.87 42.87 -17.68
CA VAL A 9 2.15 42.26 -16.37
C VAL A 9 0.91 41.60 -15.76
N THR A 10 -0.28 42.19 -15.91
CA THR A 10 -1.53 41.60 -15.39
C THR A 10 -1.96 40.36 -16.19
N ILE A 11 -1.73 40.34 -17.51
CA ILE A 11 -2.01 39.17 -18.34
C ILE A 11 -1.08 38.00 -17.98
N THR A 12 0.20 38.25 -17.68
CA THR A 12 1.15 37.20 -17.27
C THR A 12 0.78 36.55 -15.94
N PHE A 13 0.24 37.29 -14.98
CA PHE A 13 -0.21 36.72 -13.70
C PHE A 13 -1.48 35.86 -13.83
N ALA A 14 -2.39 36.23 -14.74
CA ALA A 14 -3.64 35.49 -14.95
C ALA A 14 -3.44 34.09 -15.56
N THR A 15 -2.33 33.86 -16.27
CA THR A 15 -2.05 32.57 -16.92
C THR A 15 -1.41 31.51 -16.00
N LEU A 16 -0.96 31.87 -14.78
CA LEU A 16 -0.34 30.91 -13.86
C LEU A 16 -1.36 30.05 -13.06
N ALA A 17 -2.66 30.32 -13.16
CA ALA A 17 -3.70 29.61 -12.40
C ALA A 17 -4.39 28.44 -13.14
N ALA A 18 -3.93 28.05 -14.33
CA ALA A 18 -4.73 27.24 -15.25
C ALA A 18 -4.48 25.71 -15.25
N CYS A 19 -3.71 25.15 -14.32
CA CYS A 19 -3.53 23.68 -14.26
C CYS A 19 -3.71 23.13 -12.85
N SER A 20 -4.97 22.85 -12.48
CA SER A 20 -5.30 21.91 -11.41
C SER A 20 -6.45 21.00 -11.86
N SER A 21 -6.17 20.13 -12.83
CA SER A 21 -7.08 19.03 -13.19
C SER A 21 -6.76 17.82 -12.31
N THR A 22 -7.45 17.71 -11.18
CA THR A 22 -7.42 16.48 -10.38
C THR A 22 -8.27 15.43 -11.09
N PRO A 23 -7.73 14.28 -11.51
CA PRO A 23 -8.56 13.21 -12.06
C PRO A 23 -9.59 12.79 -11.00
N SER A 24 -10.85 12.67 -11.40
CA SER A 24 -11.90 12.15 -10.54
C SER A 24 -11.45 10.76 -10.05
N PRO A 25 -11.52 10.45 -8.75
CA PRO A 25 -11.20 9.13 -8.26
C PRO A 25 -12.00 8.11 -9.08
N SER A 26 -11.31 7.22 -9.78
CA SER A 26 -11.95 6.08 -10.40
C SER A 26 -12.75 5.39 -9.29
N HIS A 27 -14.07 5.42 -9.39
CA HIS A 27 -14.96 4.63 -8.56
C HIS A 27 -14.59 3.17 -8.80
N PHE A 28 -13.62 2.64 -8.05
CA PHE A 28 -13.69 1.25 -7.66
C PHE A 28 -15.08 1.11 -7.08
N SER A 29 -15.95 0.43 -7.82
CA SER A 29 -17.30 0.12 -7.39
C SER A 29 -17.21 -0.33 -5.95
N GLN A 30 -17.62 0.54 -5.04
CA GLN A 30 -17.85 0.19 -3.65
C GLN A 30 -19.04 -0.75 -3.71
N THR A 31 -18.78 -2.03 -3.96
CA THR A 31 -19.63 -3.08 -3.42
C THR A 31 -19.72 -2.73 -1.94
N ALA A 32 -20.90 -2.29 -1.49
CA ALA A 32 -21.15 -1.91 -0.10
C ALA A 32 -20.34 -2.82 0.82
N GLN A 33 -19.35 -2.27 1.53
CA GLN A 33 -18.43 -3.06 2.34
C GLN A 33 -19.26 -3.78 3.40
N LYS A 34 -19.59 -5.05 3.14
CA LYS A 34 -20.21 -5.92 4.13
C LYS A 34 -19.25 -5.96 5.32
N PRO A 35 -19.71 -5.70 6.56
CA PRO A 35 -18.85 -5.81 7.72
C PRO A 35 -18.29 -7.23 7.77
N LEU A 36 -16.99 -7.34 8.08
CA LEU A 36 -16.32 -8.62 8.26
C LEU A 36 -17.08 -9.43 9.31
N SER A 37 -17.25 -10.73 9.05
CA SER A 37 -17.68 -11.66 10.07
C SER A 37 -16.66 -11.71 11.21
N LYS A 38 -17.09 -12.18 12.37
CA LYS A 38 -16.21 -12.34 13.53
C LYS A 38 -14.98 -13.21 13.22
N SER A 39 -15.16 -14.28 12.43
CA SER A 39 -14.05 -15.16 12.03
C SER A 39 -13.06 -14.45 11.10
N GLU A 40 -13.55 -13.70 10.12
CA GLU A 40 -12.67 -12.92 9.23
C GLU A 40 -11.89 -11.87 10.02
N GLN A 41 -12.54 -11.20 10.98
CA GLN A 41 -11.87 -10.22 11.85
C GLN A 41 -10.75 -10.87 12.69
N LEU A 42 -10.96 -12.09 13.21
CA LEU A 42 -9.93 -12.82 13.94
C LEU A 42 -8.75 -13.17 13.05
N THR A 43 -9.01 -13.62 11.81
CA THR A 43 -7.95 -13.91 10.83
C THR A 43 -7.15 -12.64 10.49
N VAL A 44 -7.84 -11.51 10.27
CA VAL A 44 -7.18 -10.22 10.03
C VAL A 44 -6.29 -9.84 11.22
N ASN A 45 -6.82 -9.92 12.45
CA ASN A 45 -6.04 -9.63 13.65
C ASN A 45 -4.81 -10.54 13.80
N ALA A 46 -4.92 -11.82 13.42
CA ALA A 46 -3.80 -12.75 13.43
C ALA A 46 -2.70 -12.34 12.44
N TYR A 47 -3.06 -11.97 11.20
CA TYR A 47 -2.10 -11.42 10.23
C TYR A 47 -1.47 -10.11 10.71
N MET A 48 -2.25 -9.21 11.32
CA MET A 48 -1.72 -7.96 11.87
C MET A 48 -0.73 -8.21 13.00
N SER A 49 -0.94 -9.23 13.84
CA SER A 49 0.02 -9.63 14.87
C SER A 49 1.35 -10.10 14.28
N VAL A 50 1.33 -10.83 13.16
CA VAL A 50 2.56 -11.20 12.44
C VAL A 50 3.25 -9.95 11.90
N TYR A 51 2.50 -9.04 11.26
CA TYR A 51 3.04 -7.78 10.77
C TYR A 51 3.73 -6.99 11.88
N ASP A 52 3.08 -6.84 13.04
CA ASP A 52 3.64 -6.06 14.15
C ASP A 52 4.95 -6.62 14.69
N GLN A 53 5.12 -7.95 14.63
CA GLN A 53 6.36 -8.61 15.04
C GLN A 53 7.48 -8.49 13.99
N TRP A 54 7.14 -8.58 12.71
CA TRP A 54 8.13 -8.71 11.62
C TRP A 54 8.42 -7.41 10.88
N LYS A 55 7.62 -6.35 11.09
CA LYS A 55 7.87 -5.05 10.49
C LYS A 55 9.27 -4.54 10.86
N GLY A 56 10.03 -4.14 9.84
CA GLY A 56 11.40 -3.64 10.01
C GLY A 56 12.49 -4.72 9.98
N VAL A 57 12.15 -6.02 9.95
CA VAL A 57 13.16 -7.07 9.66
C VAL A 57 13.73 -6.86 8.27
N PRO A 58 15.06 -6.81 8.09
CA PRO A 58 15.67 -6.55 6.80
C PRO A 58 15.38 -7.69 5.82
N TYR A 59 15.35 -7.38 4.53
CA TYR A 59 15.36 -8.43 3.52
C TYR A 59 16.69 -9.18 3.55
N HIS A 60 16.66 -10.51 3.46
CA HIS A 60 17.84 -11.33 3.25
C HIS A 60 17.48 -12.50 2.34
N PHE A 61 18.18 -12.64 1.21
CA PHE A 61 17.91 -13.72 0.25
C PHE A 61 18.09 -15.09 0.93
N GLY A 62 17.08 -15.94 0.88
CA GLY A 62 17.06 -17.22 1.58
C GLY A 62 16.80 -17.12 3.09
N GLY A 63 16.64 -15.91 3.64
CA GLY A 63 16.49 -15.66 5.07
C GLY A 63 15.14 -16.14 5.63
N THR A 64 15.16 -16.63 6.87
CA THR A 64 14.01 -17.22 7.57
C THR A 64 13.93 -16.78 9.04
N SER A 65 14.57 -15.67 9.41
CA SER A 65 14.70 -15.25 10.82
C SER A 65 14.62 -13.74 10.97
N PHE A 66 14.58 -13.26 12.22
CA PHE A 66 14.62 -11.82 12.53
C PHE A 66 15.93 -11.12 12.11
N ARG A 67 17.00 -11.86 11.78
CA ARG A 67 18.23 -11.27 11.18
C ARG A 67 18.04 -10.93 9.71
N GLY A 68 17.02 -11.48 9.09
CA GLY A 68 16.62 -11.18 7.73
C GLY A 68 15.73 -12.27 7.14
N VAL A 69 14.76 -11.86 6.33
CA VAL A 69 13.72 -12.73 5.76
C VAL A 69 13.53 -12.43 4.28
N ASP A 70 13.28 -13.44 3.46
CA ASP A 70 12.87 -13.21 2.07
C ASP A 70 11.35 -13.25 1.89
N CYS A 71 10.90 -12.96 0.67
CA CYS A 71 9.49 -12.83 0.34
C CYS A 71 8.69 -14.09 0.64
N SER A 72 9.16 -15.25 0.18
CA SER A 72 8.43 -16.51 0.31
C SER A 72 8.50 -17.05 1.74
N ALA A 73 9.62 -16.87 2.45
CA ALA A 73 9.71 -17.19 3.87
C ALA A 73 8.76 -16.35 4.71
N PHE A 74 8.65 -15.03 4.45
CA PHE A 74 7.73 -14.17 5.18
C PHE A 74 6.26 -14.59 4.95
N VAL A 75 5.89 -14.93 3.71
CA VAL A 75 4.54 -15.44 3.40
C VAL A 75 4.27 -16.78 4.09
N GLN A 76 5.23 -17.71 4.09
CA GLN A 76 5.11 -18.96 4.85
C GLN A 76 4.84 -18.69 6.34
N ILE A 77 5.62 -17.80 6.96
CA ILE A 77 5.48 -17.45 8.38
C ILE A 77 4.11 -16.82 8.65
N ALA A 78 3.68 -15.87 7.80
CA ALA A 78 2.42 -15.17 7.98
C ALA A 78 1.22 -16.12 7.89
N VAL A 79 1.18 -16.97 6.86
CA VAL A 79 0.07 -17.91 6.66
C VAL A 79 0.09 -19.01 7.72
N GLN A 80 1.25 -19.61 8.00
CA GLN A 80 1.36 -20.64 9.04
C GLN A 80 0.91 -20.10 10.40
N ASN A 81 1.32 -18.89 10.79
CA ASN A 81 0.96 -18.33 12.09
C ASN A 81 -0.51 -17.89 12.15
N ALA A 82 -1.04 -17.31 11.07
CA ALA A 82 -2.40 -16.78 11.06
C ALA A 82 -3.47 -17.86 10.84
N THR A 83 -3.19 -18.89 10.05
CA THR A 83 -4.19 -19.88 9.61
C THR A 83 -3.80 -21.33 9.88
N GLN A 84 -2.59 -21.60 10.37
CA GLN A 84 -2.04 -22.95 10.58
C GLN A 84 -1.79 -23.75 9.29
N GLN A 85 -1.87 -23.09 8.12
CA GLN A 85 -1.59 -23.73 6.84
C GLN A 85 -0.10 -23.65 6.48
N ALA A 86 0.48 -24.79 6.11
CA ALA A 86 1.82 -24.86 5.58
C ALA A 86 1.84 -24.45 4.10
N LEU A 87 2.80 -23.60 3.75
CA LEU A 87 3.06 -23.23 2.35
C LEU A 87 4.44 -23.75 1.90
N PRO A 88 4.65 -23.97 0.60
CA PRO A 88 5.97 -24.30 0.04
C PRO A 88 6.99 -23.18 0.22
N ARG A 89 8.28 -23.51 0.13
CA ARG A 89 9.39 -22.58 0.41
C ARG A 89 9.60 -21.53 -0.68
N THR A 90 9.23 -21.81 -1.92
CA THR A 90 9.53 -20.93 -3.06
C THR A 90 8.27 -20.26 -3.57
N THR A 91 8.39 -19.05 -4.10
CA THR A 91 7.27 -18.32 -4.73
C THR A 91 6.70 -19.04 -5.95
N LYS A 92 7.45 -19.94 -6.58
CA LYS A 92 6.93 -20.72 -7.72
C LYS A 92 5.88 -21.74 -7.28
N ASP A 93 6.03 -22.26 -6.07
CA ASP A 93 5.21 -23.33 -5.53
C ASP A 93 4.12 -22.80 -4.55
N GLN A 94 4.15 -21.51 -4.21
CA GLN A 94 3.13 -20.80 -3.42
C GLN A 94 2.03 -20.25 -4.33
#